data_AF-A0A9K3IV20-F1
#
_entry.id   AF-A0A9K3IV20-F1
#
_cell.length_a   1.000
_cell.length_b   1.000
_cell.length_c   1.000
_cell.angle_alpha   90.00
_cell.angle_beta   90.00
_cell.angle_gamma   90.00
#
_symmetry.space_group_name_H-M   'P 1'
#
loop_
_entity.id
_entity.type
_entity.pdbx_description
1 polymer ?
#
loop_
_entity_poly.entity_id
_entity_poly.type
_entity_poly.pdbx_seq_one_letter_code
_entity_poly.pdbx_strand_id
1 'polypeptide(L)'
;MIIANEEPVFLTVPTDFATVLWGDKVPYCKTVQIHDGDTLRMVRTRKRNGEPVFTGGWITLVRDHGLKYKDDVLIKAVGPLKFEVTCFKALVCGNSYLTAHINTESGMSVSDFI
;
A
#
# COMPACT_ATOMS: atom_id res chain seq x y z
N MET A 1 -0.71 -23.43 25.63
CA MET A 1 -0.08 -22.11 25.77
C MET A 1 -0.06 -21.48 24.38
N ILE A 2 -1.08 -20.68 24.05
CA ILE A 2 -1.16 -20.02 22.73
C ILE A 2 -0.34 -18.75 22.87
N ILE A 3 0.79 -18.66 22.16
CA ILE A 3 1.56 -17.42 22.05
C ILE A 3 0.76 -16.48 21.14
N ALA A 4 -0.28 -15.86 21.70
CA ALA A 4 -1.03 -14.80 21.04
C ALA A 4 -0.26 -13.49 21.22
N ASN A 5 0.87 -13.33 20.52
CA ASN A 5 1.60 -12.06 20.55
C ASN A 5 2.33 -11.74 19.26
N GLU A 6 1.93 -12.33 18.12
CA GLU A 6 2.28 -11.74 16.84
C GLU A 6 1.43 -10.49 16.69
N GLU A 7 2.07 -9.31 16.71
CA GLU A 7 1.39 -8.11 16.26
C GLU A 7 0.75 -8.39 14.88
N PRO A 8 -0.52 -8.06 14.68
CA PRO A 8 -1.21 -8.43 13.46
C PRO A 8 -0.51 -7.76 12.28
N VAL A 9 0.13 -8.53 11.40
CA VAL A 9 0.86 -8.02 10.22
C VAL A 9 -0.02 -7.04 9.44
N PHE A 10 0.52 -5.83 9.26
CA PHE A 10 -0.19 -4.69 8.70
C PHE A 10 0.77 -3.86 7.84
N LEU A 11 0.20 -3.06 6.95
CA LEU A 11 0.93 -2.05 6.19
C LEU A 11 0.42 -0.67 6.59
N THR A 12 1.32 0.18 7.09
CA THR A 12 1.00 1.60 7.27
C THR A 12 0.85 2.25 5.90
N VAL A 13 -0.25 2.95 5.71
CA VAL A 13 -0.49 3.78 4.53
C VAL A 13 0.05 5.17 4.84
N PRO A 14 0.97 5.72 4.04
CA PRO A 14 1.47 7.06 4.25
C PRO A 14 0.34 8.09 4.34
N THR A 15 0.43 9.00 5.32
CA THR A 15 -0.66 9.94 5.63
C THR A 15 -0.89 10.94 4.50
N ASP A 16 0.17 11.39 3.83
CA ASP A 16 0.12 12.22 2.63
C ASP A 16 -0.61 11.51 1.48
N PHE A 17 -0.26 10.26 1.20
CA PHE A 17 -0.96 9.44 0.20
C PHE A 17 -2.44 9.27 0.53
N ALA A 18 -2.76 8.96 1.79
CA ALA A 18 -4.13 8.83 2.26
C ALA A 18 -4.92 10.15 2.13
N THR A 19 -4.27 11.29 2.38
CA THR A 19 -4.87 12.62 2.29
C THR A 19 -5.17 12.99 0.84
N VAL A 20 -4.26 12.70 -0.09
CA VAL A 20 -4.49 12.91 -1.53
C VAL A 20 -5.64 12.03 -2.04
N LEU A 21 -5.69 10.77 -1.62
CA LEU A 21 -6.68 9.82 -2.12
C LEU A 21 -8.08 9.99 -1.50
N TRP A 22 -8.16 10.32 -0.21
CA TRP A 22 -9.41 10.30 0.56
C TRP A 22 -9.75 11.61 1.28
N GLY A 23 -8.82 12.57 1.34
CA GLY A 23 -8.93 13.73 2.20
C GLY A 23 -9.21 13.33 3.66
N ASP A 24 -10.16 14.01 4.29
CA ASP A 24 -10.58 13.73 5.67
C ASP A 24 -11.41 12.44 5.81
N LYS A 25 -11.82 11.82 4.70
CA LYS A 25 -12.76 10.70 4.67
C LYS A 25 -12.07 9.37 4.39
N VAL A 26 -10.96 9.12 5.08
CA VAL A 26 -10.27 7.82 5.05
C VAL A 26 -11.29 6.71 5.36
N PRO A 27 -11.36 5.64 4.54
CA PRO A 27 -12.41 4.62 4.61
C PRO A 27 -12.14 3.62 5.75
N TYR A 28 -11.96 4.11 6.97
CA TYR A 28 -11.82 3.29 8.15
C TYR A 28 -12.99 2.31 8.27
N CYS A 29 -12.69 1.09 8.68
CA CYS A 29 -13.64 -0.01 8.81
C CYS A 29 -14.25 -0.54 7.52
N LYS A 30 -13.85 -0.02 6.36
CA LYS A 30 -14.18 -0.61 5.07
C LYS A 30 -13.10 -1.59 4.61
N THR A 31 -13.44 -2.31 3.55
CA THR A 31 -12.53 -3.19 2.83
C THR A 31 -12.21 -2.55 1.49
N VAL A 32 -10.94 -2.56 1.12
CA VAL A 32 -10.44 -2.17 -0.19
C VAL A 32 -10.11 -3.40 -1.02
N GLN A 33 -10.14 -3.24 -2.34
CA GLN A 33 -9.71 -4.23 -3.31
C GLN A 33 -8.25 -3.99 -3.65
N ILE A 34 -7.41 -5.02 -3.51
CA ILE A 34 -6.03 -5.01 -3.99
C ILE A 34 -5.89 -6.10 -5.06
N HIS A 35 -5.56 -5.69 -6.28
CA HIS A 35 -5.25 -6.57 -7.41
C HIS A 35 -3.77 -6.92 -7.38
N ASP A 36 -3.49 -8.21 -7.28
CA ASP A 36 -2.19 -8.86 -7.28
C ASP A 36 -2.12 -9.74 -8.53
N GLY A 37 -1.77 -9.12 -9.66
CA GLY A 37 -2.01 -9.69 -10.99
C GLY A 37 -3.50 -9.98 -11.18
N ASP A 38 -3.83 -11.23 -11.53
CA ASP A 38 -5.21 -11.69 -11.70
C ASP A 38 -5.92 -12.00 -10.37
N THR A 39 -5.22 -11.94 -9.25
CA THR A 39 -5.77 -12.26 -7.93
C THR A 39 -6.35 -11.02 -7.27
N LEU A 40 -7.66 -11.04 -6.98
CA LEU A 40 -8.32 -10.00 -6.18
C LEU A 40 -8.26 -10.33 -4.69
N ARG A 41 -7.72 -9.41 -3.90
CA ARG A 41 -7.63 -9.51 -2.43
C ARG A 41 -8.47 -8.43 -1.76
N MET A 42 -9.20 -8.84 -0.73
CA MET A 42 -10.03 -7.96 0.08
C MET A 42 -9.30 -7.60 1.37
N VAL A 43 -8.91 -6.33 1.53
CA VAL A 43 -8.05 -5.88 2.63
C VAL A 43 -8.75 -4.82 3.48
N ARG A 44 -8.76 -4.98 4.80
CA ARG A 44 -9.43 -4.06 5.73
C ARG A 44 -8.59 -2.84 6.01
N THR A 45 -9.20 -1.68 5.95
CA THR A 45 -8.60 -0.40 6.37
C THR A 45 -8.98 -0.10 7.82
N ARG A 46 -7.99 0.21 8.66
CA ARG A 46 -8.15 0.57 10.08
C ARG A 46 -7.32 1.82 10.41
N LYS A 47 -7.53 2.36 11.60
CA LYS A 47 -6.68 3.39 12.20
C LYS A 47 -5.85 2.74 13.30
N ARG A 48 -4.53 2.93 13.30
CA ARG A 48 -3.62 2.47 14.35
C ARG A 48 -2.67 3.61 14.69
N ASN A 49 -2.60 4.00 15.96
CA ASN A 49 -1.73 5.08 16.45
C ASN A 49 -1.85 6.41 15.68
N GLY A 50 -3.05 6.73 15.19
CA GLY A 50 -3.28 7.94 14.40
C GLY A 50 -3.21 7.74 12.88
N GLU A 51 -2.57 6.68 12.42
CA GLU A 51 -2.28 6.44 11.01
C GLU A 51 -3.25 5.43 10.35
N PRO A 52 -3.52 5.59 9.05
CA PRO A 52 -4.24 4.58 8.29
C PRO A 52 -3.37 3.34 8.05
N VAL A 53 -3.98 2.16 8.23
CA VAL A 53 -3.30 0.88 8.03
C VAL A 53 -4.16 -0.09 7.23
N PHE A 54 -3.53 -0.88 6.37
CA PHE A 54 -4.09 -2.10 5.79
C PHE A 54 -3.82 -3.29 6.71
N THR A 55 -4.86 -4.03 7.05
CA THR A 55 -4.83 -5.09 8.07
C THR A 55 -5.38 -6.41 7.54
N GLY A 56 -6.51 -6.91 8.06
CA GLY A 56 -7.06 -8.22 7.68
C GLY A 56 -7.13 -8.38 6.15
N GLY A 57 -6.55 -9.46 5.63
CA GLY A 57 -6.33 -9.70 4.20
C GLY A 57 -4.89 -9.43 3.73
N TRP A 58 -4.21 -8.46 4.34
CA TRP A 58 -2.81 -8.12 4.02
C TRP A 58 -1.84 -9.26 4.33
N ILE A 59 -2.02 -9.94 5.47
CA ILE A 59 -1.19 -11.10 5.84
C ILE A 59 -1.22 -12.22 4.79
N THR A 60 -2.31 -12.38 4.04
CA THR A 60 -2.38 -13.38 2.97
C THR A 60 -1.45 -13.00 1.82
N LEU A 61 -1.40 -11.72 1.44
CA LEU A 61 -0.47 -11.22 0.43
C LEU A 61 0.98 -11.42 0.87
N VAL A 62 1.29 -11.07 2.14
CA VAL A 62 2.62 -11.27 2.73
C VAL A 62 3.04 -12.74 2.68
N ARG A 63 2.13 -13.66 3.03
CA ARG A 63 2.40 -15.10 3.01
C ARG A 63 2.58 -15.66 1.60
N ASP A 64 1.69 -15.31 0.68
CA ASP A 64 1.70 -15.84 -0.69
C ASP A 64 2.95 -15.39 -1.45
N HIS A 65 3.36 -14.14 -1.26
CA HIS A 65 4.61 -13.63 -1.83
C HIS A 65 5.84 -13.96 -0.99
N GLY A 66 5.69 -14.49 0.23
CA GLY A 66 6.82 -14.74 1.15
C GLY A 66 7.59 -13.47 1.50
N LEU A 67 6.87 -12.35 1.65
CA LEU A 67 7.47 -11.05 1.97
C LEU A 67 8.08 -11.06 3.37
N LYS A 68 9.23 -10.40 3.49
CA LYS A 68 9.99 -10.24 4.73
C LYS A 68 10.18 -8.76 5.05
N TYR A 69 10.64 -8.49 6.28
CA TYR A 69 11.08 -7.14 6.64
C TYR A 69 12.19 -6.66 5.68
N LYS A 70 12.04 -5.43 5.17
CA LYS A 70 12.84 -4.79 4.10
C LYS A 70 12.56 -5.23 2.67
N ASP A 71 11.56 -6.09 2.44
CA ASP A 71 10.98 -6.22 1.10
C ASP A 71 10.13 -4.98 0.82
N ASP A 72 10.15 -4.50 -0.42
CA ASP A 72 9.39 -3.33 -0.84
C ASP A 72 8.10 -3.75 -1.53
N VAL A 73 7.05 -2.93 -1.38
CA VAL A 73 5.80 -3.08 -2.12
C VAL A 73 5.44 -1.76 -2.77
N LEU A 74 5.10 -1.79 -4.06
CA LEU A 74 4.47 -0.67 -4.74
C LEU A 74 2.96 -0.87 -4.68
N ILE A 75 2.28 0.10 -4.06
CA ILE A 75 0.81 0.18 -4.07
C ILE A 75 0.41 1.32 -4.98
N LYS A 76 -0.38 1.01 -6.02
CA LYS A 76 -0.91 2.01 -6.94
C LYS A 76 -2.42 2.11 -6.76
N ALA A 77 -2.93 3.30 -6.43
CA ALA A 77 -4.36 3.55 -6.45
C ALA A 77 -4.85 3.63 -7.91
N VAL A 78 -5.80 2.75 -8.25
CA VAL A 78 -6.53 2.80 -9.54
C VAL A 78 -7.99 3.23 -9.36
N GLY A 79 -8.38 3.49 -8.12
CA GLY A 79 -9.63 4.12 -7.73
C GLY A 79 -9.69 4.33 -6.22
N PRO A 80 -10.76 4.96 -5.69
CA PRO A 80 -10.84 5.30 -4.27
C PRO A 80 -10.79 4.11 -3.32
N LEU A 81 -11.18 2.91 -3.74
CA LEU A 81 -11.13 1.70 -2.91
C LEU A 81 -10.47 0.53 -3.67
N LYS A 82 -9.71 0.83 -4.74
CA LYS A 82 -9.13 -0.16 -5.64
C LYS A 82 -7.65 0.14 -5.85
N PHE A 83 -6.82 -0.87 -5.66
CA PHE A 83 -5.38 -0.78 -5.73
C PHE A 83 -4.82 -1.90 -6.57
N GLU A 84 -3.66 -1.67 -7.17
CA GLU A 84 -2.76 -2.68 -7.72
C GLU A 84 -1.54 -2.79 -6.80
N VAL A 85 -0.97 -3.99 -6.68
CA VAL A 85 0.24 -4.24 -5.90
C VAL A 85 1.31 -4.93 -6.71
N THR A 86 2.55 -4.47 -6.57
CA THR A 86 3.75 -5.14 -7.07
C THR A 86 4.70 -5.34 -5.89
N CYS A 87 5.18 -6.58 -5.70
CA CYS A 87 6.07 -6.94 -4.60
C CYS A 87 7.52 -7.06 -5.09
N PHE A 88 8.47 -6.51 -4.34
CA PHE A 88 9.90 -6.55 -4.61
C PHE A 88 10.63 -7.16 -3.41
N LYS A 89 11.29 -8.30 -3.61
CA LYS A 89 12.00 -9.01 -2.53
C LYS A 89 13.40 -8.45 -2.35
N ALA A 90 13.82 -8.22 -1.11
CA ALA A 90 15.20 -7.91 -0.76
C ALA A 90 16.09 -9.05 -1.28
N LEU A 91 17.14 -8.67 -2.04
CA LEU A 91 18.02 -9.46 -2.93
C LEU A 91 17.88 -9.17 -4.42
N VAL A 92 17.13 -8.15 -4.84
CA VAL A 92 17.42 -7.49 -6.12
C VAL A 92 18.72 -6.67 -5.97
N CYS A 93 19.86 -7.36 -5.94
CA CYS A 93 21.18 -6.81 -5.66
C CYS A 93 21.77 -6.01 -6.84
N GLY A 94 22.45 -4.91 -6.50
CA GLY A 94 23.57 -4.32 -7.25
C GLY A 94 23.22 -3.31 -8.34
N ASN A 95 22.27 -3.64 -9.22
CA ASN A 95 22.01 -2.87 -10.46
C ASN A 95 20.53 -2.54 -10.69
N SER A 96 19.66 -2.76 -9.71
CA SER A 96 18.24 -2.44 -9.86
C SER A 96 17.91 -1.15 -9.14
N TYR A 97 17.23 -0.26 -9.85
CA TYR A 97 16.73 1.01 -9.36
C TYR A 97 15.22 1.06 -9.56
N LEU A 98 14.50 1.59 -8.56
CA LEU A 98 13.12 2.01 -8.73
C LEU A 98 13.15 3.42 -9.34
N THR A 99 12.66 3.57 -10.57
CA THR A 99 12.45 4.90 -11.16
C THR A 99 10.96 5.24 -11.11
N ALA A 100 10.63 6.37 -10.50
CA ALA A 100 9.28 6.90 -10.53
C ALA A 100 9.08 7.66 -11.85
N HIS A 101 8.39 7.05 -12.81
CA HIS A 101 7.90 7.80 -13.97
C HIS A 101 6.64 8.55 -13.55
N ILE A 102 6.80 9.81 -13.15
CA ILE A 102 5.68 10.73 -12.98
C ILE A 102 5.23 11.08 -14.40
N ASN A 103 4.17 10.43 -14.88
CA ASN A 103 3.46 10.92 -16.05
C ASN A 103 2.77 12.21 -15.63
N THR A 104 3.47 13.34 -15.75
CA THR A 104 2.79 14.63 -15.83
C THR A 104 2.01 14.60 -17.13
N GLU A 105 0.69 14.44 -17.06
CA GLU A 105 -0.15 14.89 -18.16
C GLU A 105 0.27 16.34 -18.46
N SER A 106 0.74 16.61 -19.69
CA SER A 106 1.14 17.95 -20.12
C SER A 106 -0.04 18.89 -19.89
N GLY A 107 -0.01 19.61 -18.77
CA GLY A 107 -1.12 20.45 -18.33
C GLY A 107 -0.91 21.12 -16.98
N MET A 108 -0.10 20.56 -16.08
CA MET A 108 0.26 21.24 -14.82
C MET A 108 1.74 21.62 -14.82
N SER A 109 1.99 22.91 -15.02
CA SER A 109 3.32 23.50 -14.86
C SER A 109 3.65 23.62 -13.37
N VAL A 110 4.91 23.35 -13.02
CA VAL A 110 5.45 23.52 -11.65
C VAL A 110 5.41 24.99 -11.18
N SER A 111 5.10 25.92 -12.07
CA SER A 111 4.95 27.36 -11.80
C SER A 111 3.74 27.74 -10.93
N ASP A 112 2.76 26.84 -10.74
CA ASP A 112 1.50 27.18 -10.06
C ASP A 112 1.53 26.98 -8.54
N PHE A 113 2.70 26.68 -7.96
CA PHE A 113 2.87 26.40 -6.53
C PHE A 113 3.86 27.33 -5.79
N ILE A 114 4.14 28.53 -6.31
CA ILE A 114 4.82 29.59 -5.55
C ILE A 114 3.92 30.83 -5.48
#